data_AF-A0A851ARQ6-F1
#
_entry.id   AF-A0A851ARQ6-F1
#
_cell.length_a   1.000
_cell.length_b   1.000
_cell.length_c   1.000
_cell.angle_alpha   90.00
_cell.angle_beta   90.00
_cell.angle_gamma   90.00
#
_symmetry.space_group_name_H-M   'P 1'
#
loop_
_entity.id
_entity.type
_entity.pdbx_description
1 polymer ?
#
loop_
_entity_poly.entity_id
_entity_poly.type
_entity_poly.pdbx_seq_one_letter_code
_entity_poly.pdbx_strand_id
1 'polypeptide(L)'
;EMSEMSERSKQNVAHGLAWSYYIGYLKIVLPRVKKSMEEFSRANPNLPACRKTWKLHILVPLSCDVYDDLEKADSNIQYVTDLTETTLARAGTKKRVYKHSLYAITDEENQLWHCAVEYATPLQSLYAMSQDECAAFSREERLEQAKLFYRTLEEILKGSKECADAYRLIAYE
;
A
#
# COMPACT_ATOMS: atom_id res chain seq x y z
N GLU A 1 -1.66 30.88 0.43
CA GLU A 1 -1.38 31.28 -0.96
C GLU A 1 -0.37 30.37 -1.66
N MET A 2 0.89 30.23 -1.21
CA MET A 2 1.87 29.34 -1.87
C MET A 2 1.50 27.84 -1.83
N SER A 3 1.00 27.33 -0.69
CA SER A 3 0.56 25.92 -0.57
C SER A 3 -0.58 25.59 -1.55
N GLU A 4 -1.63 26.44 -1.60
CA GLU A 4 -2.74 26.30 -2.56
C GLU A 4 -2.29 26.38 -4.03
N MET A 5 -1.31 27.25 -4.35
CA MET A 5 -0.75 27.33 -5.70
C MET A 5 0.04 26.06 -6.07
N SER A 6 0.77 25.46 -5.13
CA SER A 6 1.50 24.20 -5.33
C SER A 6 0.57 22.99 -5.49
N GLU A 7 -0.56 22.97 -4.75
CA GLU A 7 -1.58 21.93 -4.86
C GLU A 7 -2.31 22.04 -6.21
N ARG A 8 -2.72 23.26 -6.61
CA ARG A 8 -3.39 23.49 -7.90
C ARG A 8 -2.49 23.18 -9.10
N SER A 9 -1.19 23.43 -8.98
CA SER A 9 -0.22 23.13 -10.05
C SER A 9 0.21 21.66 -10.12
N LYS A 10 -0.15 20.82 -9.12
CA LYS A 10 0.22 19.40 -9.04
C LYS A 10 1.75 19.15 -9.02
N GLN A 11 2.51 20.11 -8.51
CA GLN A 11 3.99 20.06 -8.46
C GLN A 11 4.54 19.77 -7.06
N ASN A 12 3.69 19.35 -6.12
CA ASN A 12 4.11 18.98 -4.77
C ASN A 12 4.68 17.54 -4.70
N VAL A 13 5.42 17.27 -3.62
CA VAL A 13 6.08 15.98 -3.36
C VAL A 13 5.06 14.84 -3.32
N ALA A 14 3.94 15.03 -2.62
CA ALA A 14 2.89 14.03 -2.50
C ALA A 14 2.33 13.57 -3.86
N HIS A 15 2.17 14.49 -4.81
CA HIS A 15 1.70 14.17 -6.17
C HIS A 15 2.68 13.26 -6.90
N GLY A 16 3.98 13.61 -6.85
CA GLY A 16 5.05 12.78 -7.43
C GLY A 16 5.12 11.39 -6.79
N LEU A 17 5.01 11.32 -5.47
CA LEU A 17 5.00 10.06 -4.72
C LEU A 17 3.80 9.18 -5.08
N ALA A 18 2.59 9.75 -5.18
CA ALA A 18 1.39 9.01 -5.56
C ALA A 18 1.50 8.41 -6.96
N TRP A 19 1.95 9.19 -7.95
CA TRP A 19 2.17 8.69 -9.31
C TRP A 19 3.31 7.68 -9.39
N SER A 20 4.40 7.90 -8.66
CA SER A 20 5.52 6.97 -8.58
C SER A 20 5.07 5.62 -8.01
N TYR A 21 4.27 5.63 -6.94
CA TYR A 21 3.73 4.41 -6.35
C TYR A 21 2.74 3.70 -7.28
N TYR A 22 1.87 4.46 -7.94
CA TYR A 22 0.93 3.89 -8.91
C TYR A 22 1.64 3.28 -10.13
N ILE A 23 2.43 4.06 -10.86
CA ILE A 23 3.08 3.64 -12.12
C ILE A 23 4.25 2.67 -11.86
N GLY A 24 4.99 2.92 -10.80
CA GLY A 24 6.19 2.17 -10.43
C GLY A 24 5.88 0.79 -9.85
N TYR A 25 4.69 0.64 -9.24
CA TYR A 25 4.34 -0.52 -8.44
C TYR A 25 2.88 -0.98 -8.60
N LEU A 26 1.88 -0.21 -8.15
CA LEU A 26 0.49 -0.71 -8.06
C LEU A 26 -0.08 -1.17 -9.39
N LYS A 27 0.14 -0.42 -10.48
CA LYS A 27 -0.31 -0.79 -11.83
C LYS A 27 0.28 -2.13 -12.31
N ILE A 28 1.43 -2.51 -11.76
CA ILE A 28 2.11 -3.77 -12.08
C ILE A 28 1.53 -4.90 -11.22
N VAL A 29 1.39 -4.69 -9.92
CA VAL A 29 1.09 -5.79 -8.99
C VAL A 29 -0.39 -6.07 -8.84
N LEU A 30 -1.24 -5.03 -8.79
CA LEU A 30 -2.67 -5.18 -8.50
C LEU A 30 -3.41 -6.10 -9.49
N PRO A 31 -3.18 -6.05 -10.82
CA PRO A 31 -3.82 -6.99 -11.75
C PRO A 31 -3.49 -8.47 -11.50
N ARG A 32 -2.43 -8.77 -10.73
CA ARG A 32 -1.93 -10.13 -10.45
C ARG A 32 -2.31 -10.64 -9.05
N VAL A 33 -2.77 -9.77 -8.16
CA VAL A 33 -3.13 -10.14 -6.77
C VAL A 33 -4.23 -11.19 -6.75
N LYS A 34 -5.32 -11.00 -7.53
CA LYS A 34 -6.44 -11.95 -7.60
C LYS A 34 -5.99 -13.35 -8.01
N LYS A 35 -5.16 -13.44 -9.04
CA LYS A 35 -4.58 -14.72 -9.51
C LYS A 35 -3.74 -15.39 -8.42
N SER A 36 -2.93 -14.61 -7.70
CA SER A 36 -2.07 -15.15 -6.63
C SER A 36 -2.90 -15.66 -5.45
N MET A 37 -4.00 -14.98 -5.11
CA MET A 37 -4.97 -15.45 -4.11
C MET A 37 -5.70 -16.72 -4.53
N GLU A 38 -6.07 -16.84 -5.81
CA GLU A 38 -6.67 -18.06 -6.36
C GLU A 38 -5.72 -19.27 -6.31
N GLU A 39 -4.44 -19.04 -6.62
CA GLU A 39 -3.40 -20.06 -6.50
C GLU A 39 -3.20 -20.50 -5.04
N PHE A 40 -3.13 -19.55 -4.12
CA PHE A 40 -3.08 -19.82 -2.69
C PHE A 40 -4.30 -20.63 -2.23
N SER A 41 -5.52 -20.23 -2.62
CA SER A 41 -6.74 -20.94 -2.25
C SER A 41 -6.80 -22.37 -2.80
N ARG A 42 -6.33 -22.60 -4.03
CA ARG A 42 -6.23 -23.95 -4.61
C ARG A 42 -5.22 -24.83 -3.89
N ALA A 43 -4.11 -24.27 -3.43
CA ALA A 43 -3.11 -24.98 -2.65
C ALA A 43 -3.58 -25.28 -1.21
N ASN A 44 -4.61 -24.57 -0.72
CA ASN A 44 -5.08 -24.64 0.65
C ASN A 44 -6.61 -24.85 0.72
N PRO A 45 -7.13 -26.04 0.32
CA PRO A 45 -8.57 -26.29 0.21
C PRO A 45 -9.31 -26.26 1.56
N ASN A 46 -8.60 -26.43 2.68
CA ASN A 46 -9.17 -26.44 4.02
C ASN A 46 -9.33 -25.03 4.62
N LEU A 47 -8.75 -24.00 3.99
CA LEU A 47 -8.85 -22.62 4.43
C LEU A 47 -10.11 -21.97 3.81
N PRO A 48 -11.02 -21.41 4.62
CA PRO A 48 -12.21 -20.74 4.11
C PRO A 48 -11.84 -19.62 3.14
N ALA A 49 -12.17 -19.78 1.86
CA ALA A 49 -11.89 -18.79 0.84
C ALA A 49 -12.83 -17.59 0.99
N CYS A 50 -12.41 -16.55 1.72
CA CYS A 50 -13.13 -15.29 1.72
C CYS A 50 -12.78 -14.46 0.47
N ARG A 51 -13.49 -14.67 -0.64
CA ARG A 51 -13.25 -13.91 -1.88
C ARG A 51 -13.39 -12.39 -1.69
N LYS A 52 -14.12 -11.93 -0.66
CA LYS A 52 -14.26 -10.50 -0.34
C LYS A 52 -12.93 -9.84 0.05
N THR A 53 -11.99 -10.61 0.61
CA THR A 53 -10.68 -10.13 1.04
C THR A 53 -9.58 -10.34 -0.02
N TRP A 54 -9.92 -10.78 -1.23
CA TRP A 54 -8.97 -10.99 -2.33
C TRP A 54 -8.58 -9.67 -3.00
N LYS A 55 -7.99 -8.80 -2.19
CA LYS A 55 -7.52 -7.46 -2.50
C LYS A 55 -6.22 -7.22 -1.76
N LEU A 56 -5.40 -6.34 -2.30
CA LEU A 56 -4.29 -5.77 -1.55
C LEU A 56 -4.83 -4.65 -0.66
N HIS A 57 -4.76 -4.85 0.66
CA HIS A 57 -5.16 -3.86 1.64
C HIS A 57 -3.94 -2.99 1.96
N ILE A 58 -4.00 -1.73 1.56
CA ILE A 58 -2.89 -0.79 1.65
C ILE A 58 -3.16 0.12 2.84
N LEU A 59 -2.35 -0.03 3.88
CA LEU A 59 -2.40 0.80 5.09
C LEU A 59 -1.78 2.17 4.79
N VAL A 60 -2.50 3.22 5.15
CA VAL A 60 -2.11 4.62 4.94
C VAL A 60 -2.19 5.38 6.27
N PRO A 61 -1.27 5.12 7.24
CA PRO A 61 -1.18 5.91 8.47
C PRO A 61 -0.82 7.36 8.13
N LEU A 62 -1.73 8.29 8.38
CA LEU A 62 -1.51 9.72 8.09
C LEU A 62 -0.43 10.33 8.99
N SER A 63 -0.13 9.71 10.13
CA SER A 63 1.02 10.04 10.96
C SER A 63 2.36 9.74 10.28
N CYS A 64 2.36 8.89 9.23
CA CYS A 64 3.51 8.25 8.60
C CYS A 64 4.28 7.27 9.52
N ASP A 65 3.67 6.80 10.60
CA ASP A 65 4.26 5.76 11.45
C ASP A 65 4.06 4.39 10.79
N VAL A 66 5.10 3.93 10.10
CA VAL A 66 5.13 2.68 9.35
C VAL A 66 6.05 1.70 10.06
N TYR A 67 5.57 0.47 10.26
CA TYR A 67 6.32 -0.61 10.89
C TYR A 67 6.80 -1.60 9.83
N ASP A 68 8.03 -2.10 10.00
CA ASP A 68 8.57 -3.17 9.14
C ASP A 68 7.86 -4.52 9.38
N ASP A 69 7.32 -4.70 10.58
CA ASP A 69 6.73 -5.93 11.08
C ASP A 69 5.32 -5.66 11.60
N LEU A 70 4.30 -6.15 10.86
CA LEU A 70 2.90 -5.95 11.21
C LEU A 70 2.49 -6.70 12.48
N GLU A 71 3.17 -7.79 12.84
CA GLU A 71 2.87 -8.55 14.07
C GLU A 71 3.28 -7.76 15.33
N LYS A 72 4.19 -6.78 15.18
CA LYS A 72 4.54 -5.82 16.24
C LYS A 72 3.60 -4.63 16.32
N ALA A 73 2.94 -4.29 15.22
CA ALA A 73 1.99 -3.19 15.18
C ALA A 73 0.67 -3.57 15.87
N ASP A 74 0.23 -4.82 15.72
CA ASP A 74 -0.99 -5.34 16.33
C ASP A 74 -0.89 -6.87 16.53
N SER A 75 -1.12 -7.33 17.77
CA SER A 75 -1.09 -8.76 18.12
C SER A 75 -2.19 -9.60 17.45
N ASN A 76 -3.23 -8.96 16.90
CA ASN A 76 -4.29 -9.63 16.16
C ASN A 76 -3.89 -9.97 14.71
N ILE A 77 -2.75 -9.45 14.24
CA ILE A 77 -2.21 -9.71 12.90
C ILE A 77 -1.12 -10.78 13.03
N GLN A 78 -1.24 -11.85 12.24
CA GLN A 78 -0.28 -12.94 12.21
C GLN A 78 0.16 -13.24 10.78
N TYR A 79 1.46 -13.37 10.56
CA TYR A 79 1.99 -13.76 9.26
C TYR A 79 1.62 -15.21 8.94
N VAL A 80 1.15 -15.47 7.71
CA VAL A 80 0.76 -16.82 7.27
C VAL A 80 1.78 -17.37 6.28
N THR A 81 1.96 -16.66 5.16
CA THR A 81 2.86 -17.05 4.08
C THR A 81 3.00 -15.90 3.10
N ASP A 82 3.82 -16.07 2.08
CA ASP A 82 3.87 -15.17 0.95
C ASP A 82 3.04 -15.68 -0.23
N LEU A 83 2.44 -14.75 -0.95
CA LEU A 83 1.76 -15.04 -2.21
C LEU A 83 2.78 -15.29 -3.33
N THR A 84 2.31 -15.93 -4.42
CA THR A 84 3.11 -16.19 -5.62
C THR A 84 3.79 -14.92 -6.12
N GLU A 85 5.11 -15.00 -6.31
CA GLU A 85 5.92 -13.87 -6.76
C GLU A 85 5.60 -13.45 -8.20
N THR A 86 5.63 -12.14 -8.44
CA THR A 86 5.63 -11.57 -9.79
C THR A 86 7.06 -11.18 -10.17
N THR A 87 7.59 -11.79 -11.23
CA THR A 87 8.93 -11.45 -11.76
C THR A 87 8.84 -10.79 -13.13
N LEU A 88 9.53 -9.67 -13.32
CA LEU A 88 9.67 -9.00 -14.63
C LEU A 88 10.98 -8.22 -14.77
N ALA A 89 11.40 -7.98 -16.00
CA ALA A 89 12.50 -7.08 -16.28
C ALA A 89 12.06 -5.61 -16.20
N ARG A 90 12.75 -4.77 -15.42
CA ARG A 90 12.40 -3.35 -15.19
C ARG A 90 13.65 -2.51 -15.00
N ALA A 91 13.74 -1.39 -15.73
CA ALA A 91 14.80 -0.38 -15.56
C ALA A 91 16.22 -1.00 -15.47
N GLY A 92 16.56 -1.90 -16.40
CA GLY A 92 17.86 -2.59 -16.43
C GLY A 92 17.99 -3.82 -15.52
N THR A 93 17.05 -4.06 -14.60
CA THR A 93 17.04 -5.24 -13.72
C THR A 93 16.32 -6.41 -14.41
N LYS A 94 17.02 -7.51 -14.70
CA LYS A 94 16.49 -8.63 -15.52
C LYS A 94 15.48 -9.56 -14.83
N LYS A 95 15.38 -9.53 -13.49
CA LYS A 95 14.45 -10.37 -12.71
C LYS A 95 14.01 -9.61 -11.46
N ARG A 96 13.35 -8.47 -11.63
CA ARG A 96 12.81 -7.72 -10.50
C ARG A 96 11.62 -8.49 -9.94
N VAL A 97 11.69 -8.83 -8.66
CA VAL A 97 10.68 -9.59 -7.93
C VAL A 97 9.76 -8.63 -7.18
N TYR A 98 8.46 -8.89 -7.26
CA TYR A 98 7.42 -8.26 -6.48
C TYR A 98 6.67 -9.35 -5.72
N LYS A 99 6.49 -9.15 -4.43
CA LYS A 99 6.02 -10.16 -3.50
C LYS A 99 5.11 -9.49 -2.46
N HIS A 100 4.08 -10.20 -2.05
CA HIS A 100 3.16 -9.75 -1.03
C HIS A 100 3.01 -10.83 0.03
N SER A 101 2.90 -10.41 1.28
CA SER A 101 2.66 -11.32 2.41
C SER A 101 1.16 -11.41 2.68
N LEU A 102 0.72 -12.63 3.00
CA LEU A 102 -0.62 -12.95 3.44
C LEU A 102 -0.63 -13.01 4.97
N TYR A 103 -1.60 -12.33 5.57
CA TYR A 103 -1.79 -12.31 7.02
C TYR A 103 -3.14 -12.92 7.38
N ALA A 104 -3.16 -13.51 8.57
CA ALA A 104 -4.36 -13.87 9.29
C ALA A 104 -4.66 -12.75 10.30
N ILE A 105 -5.87 -12.22 10.27
CA ILE A 105 -6.30 -11.11 11.12
C ILE A 105 -7.54 -11.54 11.89
N THR A 106 -7.48 -11.44 13.21
CA THR A 106 -8.62 -11.71 14.10
C THR A 106 -9.37 -10.41 14.36
N ASP A 107 -10.68 -10.38 14.09
CA ASP A 107 -11.50 -9.21 14.40
C ASP A 107 -12.05 -9.22 15.84
N GLU A 108 -12.79 -8.18 16.20
CA GLU A 108 -13.39 -8.01 17.54
C GLU A 108 -14.40 -9.12 17.91
N GLU A 109 -14.95 -9.82 16.92
CA GLU A 109 -15.88 -10.95 17.11
C GLU A 109 -15.14 -12.30 17.19
N ASN A 110 -13.79 -12.29 17.27
CA ASN A 110 -12.91 -13.45 17.18
C ASN A 110 -13.03 -14.21 15.84
N GLN A 111 -13.49 -13.55 14.79
CA GLN A 111 -13.53 -14.14 13.46
C GLN A 111 -12.18 -13.95 12.75
N LEU A 112 -11.70 -15.03 12.14
CA LEU A 112 -10.43 -15.06 11.43
C LEU A 112 -10.60 -14.71 9.94
N TRP A 113 -9.82 -13.74 9.48
CA TRP A 113 -9.77 -13.29 8.09
C TRP A 113 -8.38 -13.47 7.51
N HIS A 114 -8.31 -13.78 6.21
CA HIS A 114 -7.05 -13.85 5.48
C HIS A 114 -7.01 -12.76 4.42
N CYS A 115 -5.97 -11.93 4.43
CA CYS A 115 -5.80 -10.88 3.43
C CYS A 115 -4.33 -10.53 3.19
N ALA A 116 -4.04 -10.01 1.99
CA ALA A 116 -2.76 -9.39 1.72
C ALA A 116 -2.81 -7.96 2.25
N VAL A 117 -1.84 -7.61 3.08
CA VAL A 117 -1.74 -6.30 3.74
C VAL A 117 -0.32 -5.77 3.61
N GLU A 118 -0.19 -4.48 3.32
CA GLU A 118 1.10 -3.78 3.34
C GLU A 118 0.91 -2.29 3.61
N TYR A 119 1.95 -1.63 4.10
CA TYR A 119 1.98 -0.17 4.20
C TYR A 119 2.23 0.48 2.84
N ALA A 120 1.63 1.65 2.63
CA ALA A 120 2.00 2.52 1.53
C ALA A 120 3.44 3.04 1.74
N THR A 121 4.41 2.38 1.09
CA THR A 121 5.85 2.69 1.22
C THR A 121 6.22 4.17 1.04
N PRO A 122 5.56 4.98 0.19
CA PRO A 122 5.88 6.41 0.09
C PRO A 122 5.72 7.21 1.38
N LEU A 123 4.92 6.74 2.35
CA LEU A 123 4.80 7.38 3.66
C LEU A 123 6.11 7.31 4.44
N GLN A 124 6.88 6.22 4.28
CA GLN A 124 8.23 6.11 4.86
C GLN A 124 9.16 7.20 4.31
N SER A 125 9.04 7.53 3.02
CA SER A 125 9.80 8.65 2.43
C SER A 125 9.40 9.99 3.03
N LEU A 126 8.10 10.24 3.20
CA LEU A 126 7.63 11.47 3.87
C LEU A 126 8.10 11.56 5.32
N TYR A 127 8.11 10.44 6.05
CA TYR A 127 8.65 10.38 7.41
C TYR A 127 10.15 10.71 7.41
N ALA A 128 10.93 10.02 6.57
CA ALA A 128 12.38 10.23 6.49
C ALA A 128 12.74 11.66 6.11
N MET A 129 12.02 12.26 5.15
CA MET A 129 12.18 13.67 4.80
C MET A 129 11.94 14.59 6.01
N SER A 130 10.99 14.27 6.88
CA SER A 130 10.73 15.10 8.06
C SER A 130 11.73 14.91 9.19
N GLN A 131 12.62 13.92 9.09
CA GLN A 131 13.72 13.70 10.03
C GLN A 131 15.05 14.25 9.51
N ASP A 132 15.14 14.56 8.21
CA ASP A 132 16.34 15.09 7.58
C ASP A 132 16.32 16.62 7.59
N GLU A 133 17.24 17.24 8.33
CA GLU A 133 17.37 18.70 8.43
C GLU A 133 17.56 19.37 7.06
N CYS A 134 18.15 18.68 6.08
CA CYS A 134 18.39 19.21 4.73
C CYS A 134 17.11 19.30 3.88
N ALA A 135 16.07 18.56 4.24
CA ALA A 135 14.82 18.54 3.48
C ALA A 135 13.93 19.77 3.77
N ALA A 136 14.18 20.49 4.87
CA ALA A 136 13.36 21.60 5.35
C ALA A 136 11.86 21.24 5.34
N PHE A 137 11.52 20.11 5.96
CA PHE A 137 10.19 19.52 5.91
C PHE A 137 9.64 19.24 7.32
N SER A 138 8.67 20.04 7.76
CA SER A 138 8.14 19.97 9.12
C SER A 138 7.22 18.76 9.35
N ARG A 139 6.87 18.49 10.62
CA ARG A 139 5.88 17.45 10.97
C ARG A 139 4.48 17.81 10.46
N GLU A 140 4.12 19.09 10.51
CA GLU A 140 2.84 19.61 10.01
C GLU A 140 2.78 19.46 8.48
N GLU A 141 3.85 19.85 7.78
CA GLU A 141 3.95 19.68 6.33
C GLU A 141 3.92 18.19 5.93
N ARG A 142 4.55 17.31 6.72
CA ARG A 142 4.45 15.86 6.54
C ARG A 142 3.00 15.38 6.57
N LEU A 143 2.22 15.79 7.57
CA LEU A 143 0.81 15.42 7.69
C LEU A 143 0.00 15.93 6.49
N GLU A 144 0.23 17.17 6.06
CA GLU A 144 -0.42 17.74 4.88
C GLU A 144 -0.09 16.96 3.60
N GLN A 145 1.19 16.63 3.38
CA GLN A 145 1.62 15.83 2.25
C GLN A 145 1.12 14.39 2.33
N ALA A 146 1.00 13.78 3.50
CA ALA A 146 0.43 12.45 3.66
C ALA A 146 -1.06 12.43 3.29
N LYS A 147 -1.83 13.44 3.75
CA LYS A 147 -3.24 13.65 3.36
C LYS A 147 -3.39 13.91 1.86
N LEU A 148 -2.48 14.69 1.27
CA LEU A 148 -2.48 14.95 -0.17
C LEU A 148 -2.08 13.73 -1.00
N PHE A 149 -1.14 12.93 -0.51
CA PHE A 149 -0.72 11.66 -1.11
C PHE A 149 -1.91 10.70 -1.17
N TYR A 150 -2.62 10.52 -0.05
CA TYR A 150 -3.81 9.69 0.02
C TYR A 150 -4.87 10.13 -1.00
N ARG A 151 -5.25 11.42 -0.99
CA ARG A 151 -6.25 11.99 -1.91
C ARG A 151 -5.84 11.77 -3.37
N THR A 152 -4.59 12.09 -3.71
CA THR A 152 -4.07 11.93 -5.08
C THR A 152 -4.08 10.45 -5.51
N LEU A 153 -3.60 9.55 -4.65
CA LEU A 153 -3.57 8.12 -4.96
C LEU A 153 -4.98 7.56 -5.14
N GLU A 154 -5.93 7.97 -4.31
CA GLU A 154 -7.33 7.57 -4.41
C GLU A 154 -7.94 8.02 -5.75
N GLU A 155 -7.69 9.26 -6.17
CA GLU A 155 -8.13 9.78 -7.48
C GLU A 155 -7.53 8.99 -8.65
N ILE A 156 -6.22 8.72 -8.60
CA ILE A 156 -5.52 7.93 -9.63
C ILE A 156 -6.14 6.54 -9.75
N LEU A 157 -6.35 5.87 -8.61
CA LEU A 157 -6.87 4.49 -8.60
C LEU A 157 -8.35 4.41 -8.98
N LYS A 158 -9.17 5.43 -8.63
CA LYS A 158 -10.57 5.54 -9.13
C LYS A 158 -10.63 5.65 -10.66
N GLY A 159 -9.63 6.31 -11.27
CA GLY A 159 -9.50 6.39 -12.73
C GLY A 159 -8.94 5.13 -13.41
N SER A 160 -8.40 4.17 -12.64
CA SER A 160 -7.71 3.00 -13.19
C SER A 160 -8.62 1.78 -13.32
N LYS A 161 -9.03 1.48 -14.56
CA LYS A 161 -9.83 0.27 -14.85
C LYS A 161 -9.07 -1.03 -14.55
N GLU A 162 -7.76 -1.05 -14.77
CA GLU A 162 -6.90 -2.23 -14.57
C GLU A 162 -6.73 -2.59 -13.08
N CYS A 163 -6.79 -1.59 -12.20
CA CYS A 163 -6.65 -1.80 -10.76
C CYS A 163 -8.01 -1.95 -10.05
N ALA A 164 -9.12 -1.82 -10.77
CA ALA A 164 -10.45 -1.86 -10.19
C ALA A 164 -10.69 -3.16 -9.41
N ASP A 165 -11.24 -3.04 -8.21
CA ASP A 165 -11.59 -4.16 -7.33
C ASP A 165 -10.40 -5.08 -6.91
N ALA A 166 -9.15 -4.63 -7.09
CA ALA A 166 -7.96 -5.36 -6.68
C ALA A 166 -7.27 -4.80 -5.42
N TYR A 167 -7.73 -3.66 -4.91
CA TYR A 167 -7.15 -2.96 -3.75
C TYR A 167 -8.21 -2.47 -2.78
N ARG A 168 -7.77 -2.15 -1.56
CA ARG A 168 -8.50 -1.37 -0.57
C ARG A 168 -7.52 -0.42 0.11
N LEU A 169 -7.74 0.89 0.00
CA LEU A 169 -6.99 1.87 0.81
C LEU A 169 -7.61 1.94 2.21
N ILE A 170 -6.77 1.93 3.24
CA ILE A 170 -7.17 2.04 4.65
C ILE A 170 -6.38 3.19 5.26
N ALA A 171 -6.95 4.38 5.24
CA ALA A 171 -6.37 5.56 5.88
C ALA A 171 -6.84 5.68 7.33
N TYR A 172 -5.92 6.02 8.22
CA TYR A 172 -6.17 6.26 9.65
C TYR A 172 -5.16 7.27 10.19
N GLU A 173 -5.49 7.95 11.29
CA GLU A 173 -4.59 8.87 11.99
C GLU A 173 -3.85 8.18 13.13
#